data_AF-A0A1Y5DKC1-F1
#
_entry.id   AF-A0A1Y5DKC1-F1
#
_cell.length_a   1.000
_cell.length_b   1.000
_cell.length_c   1.000
_cell.angle_alpha   90.00
_cell.angle_beta   90.00
_cell.angle_gamma   90.00
#
_symmetry.space_group_name_H-M   'P 1'
#
loop_
_entity.id
_entity.type
_entity.pdbx_description
1 polymer ?
#
loop_
_entity_poly.entity_id
_entity_poly.type
_entity_poly.pdbx_seq_one_letter_code
_entity_poly.pdbx_strand_id
1 'polypeptide(L)'
;MKKSVILLELIISITILSIIAIYSLRFISELYQSNSQNLTLLNNQLDFKNTQLFIENKLNNSVNIAVSKESLSFYEVDINSFKSNYYSGFALLEKSSKEYVFTPNSIISKIDLFFIWFDNTHMYEVEQQNENDKIYFKNKSSEKTIFEHYKLIKGKSSLYLREKNLYFNQNILLENIETFEVSFVNKHIKINICQKFCEEWVIQQ
;
A
#
# COMPACT_ATOMS: atom_id res chain seq x y z
N MET A 1 58.40 53.26 -16.20
CA MET A 1 56.99 53.28 -16.66
C MET A 1 56.46 51.91 -17.09
N LYS A 2 57.09 51.15 -18.01
CA LYS A 2 56.56 49.85 -18.48
C LYS A 2 56.23 48.82 -17.38
N LYS A 3 57.07 48.70 -16.34
CA LYS A 3 56.84 47.77 -15.22
C LYS A 3 55.58 48.11 -14.38
N SER A 4 55.24 49.39 -14.25
CA SER A 4 54.06 49.84 -13.50
C SER A 4 52.76 49.61 -14.27
N VAL A 5 52.79 49.70 -15.61
CA VAL A 5 51.64 49.39 -16.47
C VAL A 5 51.31 47.90 -16.42
N ILE A 6 52.33 47.03 -16.50
CA ILE A 6 52.17 45.58 -16.40
C ILE A 6 51.57 45.19 -15.03
N LEU A 7 52.01 45.84 -13.95
CA LEU A 7 51.46 45.59 -12.62
C LEU A 7 49.98 46.00 -12.52
N LEU A 8 49.60 47.14 -13.12
CA LEU A 8 48.22 47.60 -13.16
C LEU A 8 47.31 46.62 -13.91
N GLU A 9 47.72 46.17 -15.10
CA GLU A 9 46.98 45.18 -15.91
C GLU A 9 46.83 43.84 -15.19
N LEU A 10 47.86 43.41 -14.46
CA LEU A 10 47.81 42.22 -13.63
C LEU A 10 46.78 42.37 -12.49
N ILE A 11 46.76 43.51 -11.80
CA ILE A 11 45.78 43.79 -10.74
C ILE A 11 44.36 43.76 -11.30
N ILE A 12 44.12 44.41 -12.45
CA ILE A 12 42.81 44.42 -13.11
C ILE A 12 42.39 43.00 -13.54
N SER A 13 43.34 42.21 -14.04
CA SER A 13 43.06 40.83 -14.44
C SER A 13 42.69 39.94 -13.24
N ILE A 14 43.39 40.09 -12.12
CA ILE A 14 43.10 39.37 -10.87
C ILE A 14 41.73 39.79 -10.31
N THR A 15 41.38 41.07 -10.35
CA THR A 15 40.07 41.53 -9.87
C THR A 15 38.92 41.04 -10.75
N ILE A 16 39.08 41.04 -12.07
CA ILE A 16 38.08 40.47 -12.98
C ILE A 16 37.93 38.96 -12.72
N LEU A 17 39.04 38.23 -12.60
CA LEU A 17 39.01 36.78 -12.38
C LEU A 17 38.38 36.42 -11.02
N SER A 18 38.66 37.20 -9.97
CA SER A 18 38.07 36.96 -8.65
C SER A 18 36.56 37.23 -8.64
N ILE A 19 36.10 38.27 -9.33
CA ILE A 19 34.67 38.56 -9.50
C ILE A 19 33.98 37.38 -10.21
N ILE A 20 34.54 36.94 -11.34
CA ILE A 20 33.99 35.79 -12.10
C ILE A 20 33.93 34.56 -11.20
N ALA A 21 35.00 34.23 -10.50
CA ALA A 21 35.06 33.08 -9.60
C ALA A 21 33.99 33.13 -8.49
N ILE A 22 33.78 34.31 -7.87
CA ILE A 22 32.75 34.50 -6.83
C ILE A 22 31.35 34.25 -7.40
N TYR A 23 31.03 34.82 -8.57
CA TYR A 23 29.73 34.63 -9.19
C TYR A 23 29.52 33.18 -9.64
N SER A 24 30.54 32.53 -10.19
CA SER A 24 30.47 31.11 -10.55
C SER A 24 30.24 30.22 -9.32
N LEU A 25 30.93 30.48 -8.21
CA LEU A 25 30.74 29.73 -6.96
C LEU A 25 29.32 29.91 -6.39
N ARG A 26 28.79 31.14 -6.41
CA ARG A 26 27.41 31.41 -5.98
C ARG A 26 26.41 30.67 -6.86
N PHE A 27 26.57 30.73 -8.17
CA PHE A 27 25.72 30.02 -9.12
C PHE A 27 25.73 28.50 -8.88
N ILE A 28 26.91 27.89 -8.68
CA ILE A 28 27.02 26.46 -8.38
C ILE A 28 26.32 26.11 -7.06
N SER A 29 26.47 26.96 -6.03
CA SER A 29 25.80 26.76 -4.74
C SER A 29 24.27 26.81 -4.87
N GLU A 30 23.75 27.81 -5.58
CA GLU A 30 22.30 27.95 -5.82
C GLU A 30 21.76 26.78 -6.63
N LEU A 31 22.50 26.35 -7.67
CA LEU A 31 22.15 25.18 -8.48
C LEU A 31 22.10 23.91 -7.63
N TYR A 32 23.09 23.71 -6.75
CA TYR A 32 23.11 22.56 -5.84
C TYR A 32 21.93 22.55 -4.88
N GLN A 33 21.61 23.69 -4.26
CA GLN A 33 20.47 23.81 -3.35
C GLN A 33 19.14 23.53 -4.06
N SER A 34 18.94 24.11 -5.24
CA SER A 34 17.73 23.87 -6.05
C SER A 34 17.61 22.40 -6.46
N ASN A 35 18.69 21.78 -6.93
CA ASN A 35 18.68 20.37 -7.30
C ASN A 35 18.41 19.44 -6.11
N SER A 36 18.97 19.73 -4.94
CA SER A 36 18.70 18.95 -3.73
C SER A 36 17.23 19.05 -3.29
N GLN A 37 16.63 20.24 -3.41
CA GLN A 37 15.20 20.43 -3.12
C GLN A 37 14.32 19.69 -4.13
N ASN A 38 14.64 19.77 -5.42
CA ASN A 38 13.93 19.06 -6.48
C ASN A 38 14.02 17.54 -6.30
N LEU A 39 15.20 17.02 -5.98
CA LEU A 39 15.38 15.58 -5.69
C LEU A 39 14.51 15.14 -4.53
N THR A 40 14.47 15.92 -3.45
CA THR A 40 13.63 15.62 -2.27
C THR A 40 12.14 15.63 -2.64
N LEU A 41 11.70 16.60 -3.44
CA LEU A 41 10.31 16.67 -3.90
C LEU A 41 9.93 15.47 -4.78
N LEU A 42 10.80 15.10 -5.73
CA LEU A 42 10.58 13.96 -6.62
C LEU A 42 10.54 12.64 -5.86
N ASN A 43 11.42 12.45 -4.88
CA ASN A 43 11.39 11.26 -4.02
C ASN A 43 10.08 11.17 -3.24
N ASN A 44 9.62 12.27 -2.64
CA ASN A 44 8.33 12.28 -1.94
C ASN A 44 7.17 11.93 -2.88
N GLN A 45 7.12 12.51 -4.08
CA GLN A 45 6.09 12.17 -5.07
C GLN A 45 6.14 10.69 -5.48
N LEU A 46 7.34 10.14 -5.64
CA LEU A 46 7.54 8.72 -5.95
C LEU A 46 7.06 7.82 -4.81
N ASP A 47 7.37 8.17 -3.55
CA ASP A 47 6.93 7.42 -2.37
C ASP A 47 5.40 7.42 -2.23
N PHE A 48 4.76 8.57 -2.47
CA PHE A 48 3.30 8.67 -2.52
C PHE A 48 2.72 7.78 -3.62
N LYS A 49 3.28 7.83 -4.83
CA LYS A 49 2.78 7.03 -5.94
C LYS A 49 2.95 5.52 -5.71
N ASN A 50 4.10 5.11 -5.19
CA ASN A 50 4.37 3.72 -4.83
C ASN A 50 3.42 3.25 -3.72
N THR A 51 3.17 4.10 -2.71
CA THR A 51 2.25 3.80 -1.63
C THR A 51 0.81 3.69 -2.12
N GLN A 52 0.39 4.60 -3.02
CA GLN A 52 -0.91 4.53 -3.67
C GLN A 52 -1.09 3.19 -4.39
N LEU A 53 -0.13 2.81 -5.25
CA LEU A 53 -0.18 1.56 -6.00
C LEU A 53 -0.16 0.33 -5.09
N PHE A 54 0.63 0.37 -4.02
CA PHE A 54 0.66 -0.69 -3.02
C PHE A 54 -0.72 -0.86 -2.35
N ILE A 55 -1.31 0.23 -1.86
CA ILE A 55 -2.62 0.21 -1.21
C ILE A 55 -3.71 -0.22 -2.18
N GLU A 56 -3.71 0.32 -3.40
CA GLU A 56 -4.64 -0.07 -4.46
C GLU A 56 -4.59 -1.57 -4.73
N ASN A 57 -3.38 -2.12 -4.93
CA ASN A 57 -3.21 -3.55 -5.16
C ASN A 57 -3.66 -4.39 -3.96
N LYS A 58 -3.43 -3.92 -2.72
CA LYS A 58 -3.92 -4.61 -1.51
C LYS A 58 -5.43 -4.61 -1.42
N LEU A 59 -6.07 -3.48 -1.69
CA LEU A 59 -7.52 -3.32 -1.58
C LEU A 59 -8.27 -4.02 -2.72
N ASN A 60 -7.75 -4.02 -3.94
CA ASN A 60 -8.33 -4.77 -5.06
C ASN A 60 -8.35 -6.28 -4.79
N ASN A 61 -7.40 -6.77 -3.97
CA ASN A 61 -7.30 -8.17 -3.57
C ASN A 61 -7.78 -8.38 -2.13
N SER A 62 -8.81 -7.66 -1.72
CA SER A 62 -9.37 -7.75 -0.37
C SER A 62 -10.88 -7.96 -0.35
N VAL A 63 -11.40 -8.33 0.83
CA VAL A 63 -12.83 -8.45 1.10
C VAL A 63 -13.18 -7.87 2.46
N ASN A 64 -14.47 -7.61 2.67
CA ASN A 64 -15.04 -7.11 3.93
C ASN A 64 -14.26 -5.91 4.48
N ILE A 65 -14.23 -4.85 3.65
CA ILE A 65 -13.50 -3.61 3.93
C ILE A 65 -14.33 -2.77 4.90
N ALA A 66 -13.78 -2.51 6.07
CA ALA A 66 -14.36 -1.65 7.08
C ALA A 66 -13.58 -0.32 7.12
N VAL A 67 -14.30 0.77 6.87
CA VAL A 67 -13.77 2.13 6.88
C VAL A 67 -14.13 2.81 8.20
N SER A 68 -13.14 3.47 8.79
CA SER A 68 -13.29 4.47 9.85
C SER A 68 -12.50 5.70 9.42
N LYS A 69 -12.85 6.87 9.98
CA LYS A 69 -12.37 8.18 9.52
C LYS A 69 -10.86 8.19 9.22
N GLU A 70 -10.05 7.68 10.15
CA GLU A 70 -8.58 7.67 10.06
C GLU A 70 -7.97 6.27 9.91
N SER A 71 -8.79 5.26 9.60
CA SER A 71 -8.31 3.89 9.50
C SER A 71 -9.16 3.04 8.57
N LEU A 72 -8.51 2.15 7.84
CA LEU A 72 -9.11 1.16 6.97
C LEU A 72 -8.71 -0.23 7.47
N SER A 73 -9.64 -1.18 7.53
CA SER A 73 -9.30 -2.58 7.79
C SER A 73 -9.99 -3.48 6.80
N PHE A 74 -9.31 -4.56 6.42
CA PHE A 74 -9.77 -5.46 5.36
C PHE A 74 -9.14 -6.84 5.52
N TYR A 75 -9.72 -7.83 4.85
CA TYR A 75 -9.18 -9.18 4.81
C TYR A 75 -8.49 -9.42 3.47
N GLU A 76 -7.23 -9.84 3.51
CA GLU A 76 -6.47 -10.09 2.28
C GLU A 76 -6.79 -11.47 1.70
N VAL A 77 -7.13 -11.49 0.41
CA VAL A 77 -7.40 -12.72 -0.33
C VAL A 77 -6.07 -13.39 -0.69
N ASP A 78 -6.00 -14.70 -0.49
CA ASP A 78 -4.87 -15.52 -0.91
C ASP A 78 -5.05 -16.04 -2.34
N ILE A 79 -4.52 -15.27 -3.29
CA ILE A 79 -4.61 -15.58 -4.73
C ILE A 79 -3.58 -16.63 -5.15
N ASN A 80 -2.42 -16.67 -4.49
CA ASN A 80 -1.31 -17.53 -4.92
C ASN A 80 -1.62 -18.99 -4.65
N SER A 81 -2.29 -19.25 -3.55
CA SER A 81 -2.64 -20.61 -3.17
C SER A 81 -3.68 -21.25 -4.08
N PHE A 82 -4.50 -20.44 -4.77
CA PHE A 82 -5.38 -20.93 -5.85
C PHE A 82 -4.63 -21.41 -7.11
N LYS A 83 -3.47 -20.83 -7.44
CA LYS A 83 -2.71 -21.18 -8.66
C LYS A 83 -1.99 -22.52 -8.58
N SER A 84 -2.03 -23.19 -7.44
CA SER A 84 -1.20 -24.37 -7.16
C SER A 84 -1.75 -25.71 -7.69
N ASN A 85 -2.78 -25.73 -8.55
CA ASN A 85 -3.44 -26.96 -9.07
C ASN A 85 -4.00 -27.93 -8.01
N TYR A 86 -3.91 -27.61 -6.71
CA TYR A 86 -4.44 -28.45 -5.64
C TYR A 86 -5.93 -28.18 -5.34
N TYR A 87 -6.58 -27.28 -6.07
CA TYR A 87 -7.93 -26.79 -5.77
C TYR A 87 -8.94 -27.10 -6.86
N SER A 88 -10.07 -27.69 -6.48
CA SER A 88 -11.21 -27.98 -7.35
C SER A 88 -12.46 -27.15 -7.01
N GLY A 89 -12.31 -26.04 -6.28
CA GLY A 89 -13.38 -25.06 -6.08
C GLY A 89 -13.38 -24.02 -7.21
N PHE A 90 -14.57 -23.60 -7.67
CA PHE A 90 -14.71 -22.53 -8.66
C PHE A 90 -14.38 -21.18 -8.00
N ALA A 91 -13.11 -20.81 -8.03
CA ALA A 91 -12.49 -19.84 -7.14
C ALA A 91 -12.76 -18.34 -7.40
N LEU A 92 -13.39 -17.98 -8.51
CA LEU A 92 -13.31 -16.61 -9.05
C LEU A 92 -14.60 -16.13 -9.74
N LEU A 93 -15.76 -16.58 -9.29
CA LEU A 93 -17.04 -16.12 -9.84
C LEU A 93 -17.79 -15.26 -8.82
N GLU A 94 -18.19 -14.07 -9.25
CA GLU A 94 -18.76 -13.01 -8.38
C GLU A 94 -20.00 -13.45 -7.60
N LYS A 95 -20.69 -14.52 -8.01
CA LYS A 95 -21.90 -15.04 -7.36
C LYS A 95 -22.02 -16.56 -7.53
N SER A 96 -22.28 -17.29 -6.45
CA SER A 96 -22.87 -18.64 -6.49
C SER A 96 -24.38 -18.50 -6.28
N SER A 97 -25.19 -19.23 -7.05
CA SER A 97 -26.64 -19.32 -6.82
C SER A 97 -27.04 -20.57 -6.03
N LYS A 98 -26.07 -21.40 -5.64
CA LYS A 98 -26.31 -22.65 -4.92
C LYS A 98 -25.83 -22.53 -3.48
N GLU A 99 -26.77 -22.73 -2.57
CA GLU A 99 -26.57 -22.83 -1.13
C GLU A 99 -26.57 -24.30 -0.73
N TYR A 100 -25.60 -24.70 0.07
CA TYR A 100 -25.53 -26.04 0.65
C TYR A 100 -25.43 -25.91 2.17
N VAL A 101 -26.33 -26.57 2.89
CA VAL A 101 -26.22 -26.74 4.34
C VAL A 101 -25.27 -27.90 4.58
N PHE A 102 -24.08 -27.64 5.10
CA PHE A 102 -23.11 -28.67 5.41
C PHE A 102 -23.02 -28.91 6.93
N THR A 103 -23.16 -30.18 7.29
CA THR A 103 -22.77 -30.74 8.59
C THR A 103 -21.30 -31.21 8.51
N PRO A 104 -20.58 -31.36 9.64
CA PRO A 104 -19.13 -31.19 9.69
C PRO A 104 -18.39 -32.27 8.92
N ASN A 105 -17.78 -31.89 7.79
CA ASN A 105 -16.58 -32.46 7.12
C ASN A 105 -16.59 -32.02 5.64
N SER A 106 -16.09 -30.83 5.33
CA SER A 106 -15.95 -30.33 3.95
C SER A 106 -14.47 -30.34 3.55
N ILE A 107 -14.16 -30.88 2.37
CA ILE A 107 -12.78 -31.19 1.92
C ILE A 107 -12.27 -30.07 1.04
N ILE A 108 -11.15 -29.47 1.41
CA ILE A 108 -10.49 -28.42 0.67
C ILE A 108 -8.99 -28.46 1.03
N SER A 109 -8.09 -28.28 0.06
CA SER A 109 -6.66 -28.58 0.19
C SER A 109 -5.79 -27.48 0.83
N LYS A 110 -4.57 -27.90 1.18
CA LYS A 110 -3.44 -27.27 1.89
C LYS A 110 -3.15 -25.78 1.63
N ILE A 111 -3.37 -24.90 2.60
CA ILE A 111 -2.92 -23.50 2.54
C ILE A 111 -2.75 -22.89 3.96
N ASP A 112 -1.77 -21.98 4.16
CA ASP A 112 -1.61 -21.11 5.34
C ASP A 112 -2.77 -20.09 5.45
N LEU A 113 -3.98 -20.60 5.72
CA LEU A 113 -5.21 -19.82 5.79
C LEU A 113 -5.64 -19.58 7.22
N PHE A 114 -6.34 -18.47 7.42
CA PHE A 114 -7.00 -18.17 8.68
C PHE A 114 -8.52 -18.21 8.53
N PHE A 115 -9.05 -17.84 7.36
CA PHE A 115 -10.49 -17.82 7.12
C PHE A 115 -10.88 -18.26 5.69
N ILE A 116 -12.12 -18.71 5.56
CA ILE A 116 -12.83 -18.82 4.28
C ILE A 116 -13.92 -17.74 4.26
N TRP A 117 -14.01 -17.01 3.16
CA TRP A 117 -15.02 -15.99 2.91
C TRP A 117 -15.92 -16.42 1.77
N PHE A 118 -17.21 -16.56 2.03
CA PHE A 118 -18.22 -16.82 1.00
C PHE A 118 -18.94 -15.53 0.61
N ASP A 119 -19.39 -14.77 1.62
CA ASP A 119 -19.97 -13.45 1.49
C ASP A 119 -19.77 -12.64 2.80
N ASN A 120 -20.38 -11.45 2.90
CA ASN A 120 -20.24 -10.58 4.07
C ASN A 120 -20.88 -11.13 5.35
N THR A 121 -21.75 -12.12 5.27
CA THR A 121 -22.44 -12.78 6.39
C THR A 121 -21.86 -14.15 6.72
N HIS A 122 -21.19 -14.81 5.78
CA HIS A 122 -20.68 -16.16 5.87
C HIS A 122 -19.15 -16.16 5.73
N MET A 123 -18.48 -15.90 6.86
CA MET A 123 -17.03 -15.97 7.00
C MET A 123 -16.67 -16.88 8.17
N TYR A 124 -15.82 -17.88 7.94
CA TYR A 124 -15.52 -18.91 8.94
C TYR A 124 -14.01 -19.09 9.16
N GLU A 125 -13.63 -19.26 10.42
CA GLU A 125 -12.25 -19.57 10.83
C GLU A 125 -11.90 -21.04 10.57
N VAL A 126 -10.65 -21.24 10.12
CA VAL A 126 -10.08 -22.56 9.87
C VAL A 126 -8.95 -22.90 10.85
N GLU A 127 -8.77 -24.18 11.14
CA GLU A 127 -7.65 -24.71 11.91
C GLU A 127 -6.42 -24.78 10.99
N GLN A 128 -5.28 -24.32 11.50
CA GLN A 128 -4.00 -24.42 10.81
C GLN A 128 -3.41 -25.82 11.02
N GLN A 129 -3.98 -26.81 10.35
CA GLN A 129 -3.50 -28.19 10.41
C GLN A 129 -3.21 -28.72 9.02
N ASN A 130 -2.04 -29.30 8.85
CA ASN A 130 -1.57 -29.91 7.61
C ASN A 130 -1.82 -31.42 7.59
N GLU A 131 -3.04 -31.85 7.92
CA GLU A 131 -3.41 -33.25 7.88
C GLU A 131 -4.32 -33.55 6.69
N ASN A 132 -3.83 -34.39 5.78
CA ASN A 132 -4.60 -35.05 4.71
C ASN A 132 -5.37 -34.11 3.76
N ASP A 133 -4.84 -32.92 3.48
CA ASP A 133 -5.47 -31.96 2.56
C ASP A 133 -6.91 -31.59 2.95
N LYS A 134 -7.18 -31.45 4.26
CA LYS A 134 -8.48 -31.11 4.82
C LYS A 134 -8.46 -29.74 5.48
N ILE A 135 -9.45 -28.91 5.16
CA ILE A 135 -9.79 -27.74 5.97
C ILE A 135 -10.67 -28.19 7.12
N TYR A 136 -10.22 -27.90 8.33
CA TYR A 136 -11.01 -28.07 9.53
C TYR A 136 -11.50 -26.71 9.99
N PHE A 137 -12.80 -26.54 10.22
CA PHE A 137 -13.31 -25.33 10.84
C PHE A 137 -13.10 -25.39 12.36
N LYS A 138 -12.69 -24.29 13.01
CA LYS A 138 -12.48 -24.28 14.47
C LYS A 138 -13.73 -24.64 15.27
N ASN A 139 -14.91 -24.19 14.85
CA ASN A 139 -16.17 -24.47 15.53
C ASN A 139 -16.91 -25.65 14.88
N LYS A 140 -16.37 -26.87 15.03
CA LYS A 140 -16.86 -28.08 14.32
C LYS A 140 -18.35 -28.37 14.52
N SER A 141 -18.88 -28.06 15.70
CA SER A 141 -20.25 -28.35 16.12
C SER A 141 -21.30 -27.39 15.59
N SER A 142 -20.93 -26.22 15.06
CA SER A 142 -21.90 -25.27 14.51
C SER A 142 -22.27 -25.62 13.08
N GLU A 143 -23.56 -25.58 12.76
CA GLU A 143 -24.04 -25.58 11.38
C GLU A 143 -23.42 -24.41 10.61
N LYS A 144 -23.09 -24.64 9.33
CA LYS A 144 -22.51 -23.64 8.43
C LYS A 144 -23.20 -23.71 7.09
N THR A 145 -23.52 -22.54 6.56
CA THR A 145 -23.96 -22.40 5.18
C THR A 145 -22.71 -22.22 4.34
N ILE A 146 -22.51 -23.11 3.36
CA ILE A 146 -21.38 -23.02 2.45
C ILE A 146 -21.86 -22.88 1.01
N PHE A 147 -21.01 -22.29 0.17
CA PHE A 147 -21.32 -22.01 -1.23
C PHE A 147 -20.26 -22.64 -2.14
N GLU A 148 -20.64 -22.88 -3.39
CA GLU A 148 -19.76 -23.42 -4.43
C GLU A 148 -18.55 -22.50 -4.70
N HIS A 149 -18.76 -21.19 -4.57
CA HIS A 149 -17.76 -20.14 -4.76
C HIS A 149 -17.35 -19.53 -3.43
N TYR A 150 -16.04 -19.39 -3.21
CA TYR A 150 -15.49 -18.76 -2.02
C TYR A 150 -14.10 -18.19 -2.29
N LYS A 151 -13.72 -17.24 -1.45
CA LYS A 151 -12.38 -16.67 -1.38
C LYS A 151 -11.67 -17.17 -0.13
N LEU A 152 -10.37 -17.32 -0.27
CA LEU A 152 -9.49 -17.75 0.80
C LEU A 152 -8.78 -16.57 1.39
N ILE A 153 -8.66 -16.54 2.72
CA ILE A 153 -8.16 -15.39 3.44
C ILE A 153 -6.92 -15.78 4.24
N LYS A 154 -5.81 -15.13 3.92
CA LYS A 154 -4.53 -15.30 4.62
C LYS A 154 -4.40 -14.44 5.89
N GLY A 155 -5.26 -13.46 6.09
CA GLY A 155 -5.18 -12.62 7.27
C GLY A 155 -5.97 -11.33 7.18
N LYS A 156 -6.06 -10.66 8.33
CA LYS A 156 -6.62 -9.32 8.47
C LYS A 156 -5.50 -8.30 8.42
N SER A 157 -5.69 -7.25 7.63
CA SER A 157 -4.78 -6.13 7.54
C SER A 157 -5.48 -4.81 7.81
N SER A 158 -4.70 -3.82 8.21
CA SER A 158 -5.17 -2.47 8.49
C SER A 158 -4.21 -1.40 7.97
N LEU A 159 -4.78 -0.27 7.59
CA LEU A 159 -4.09 0.98 7.34
C LEU A 159 -4.60 2.00 8.35
N TYR A 160 -3.70 2.71 9.02
CA TYR A 160 -4.11 3.73 9.99
C TYR A 160 -3.04 4.80 10.17
N LEU A 161 -3.48 6.01 10.52
CA LEU A 161 -2.59 7.10 10.89
C LEU A 161 -2.33 7.08 12.40
N ARG A 162 -1.07 7.18 12.80
CA ARG A 162 -0.69 7.38 14.21
C ARG A 162 0.56 8.24 14.28
N GLU A 163 0.54 9.27 15.13
CA GLU A 163 1.72 10.12 15.39
C GLU A 163 2.36 10.66 14.10
N LYS A 164 1.52 11.05 13.12
CA LYS A 164 1.91 11.51 11.77
C LYS A 164 2.57 10.47 10.85
N ASN A 165 2.51 9.19 11.21
CA ASN A 165 3.00 8.10 10.36
C ASN A 165 1.82 7.24 9.90
N LEU A 166 1.77 6.95 8.60
CA LEU A 166 0.82 6.02 8.01
C LEU A 166 1.37 4.61 8.16
N TYR A 167 0.65 3.76 8.88
CA TYR A 167 1.01 2.38 9.10
C TYR A 167 0.21 1.45 8.19
N PHE A 168 0.87 0.41 7.69
CA PHE A 168 0.24 -0.81 7.24
C PHE A 168 0.57 -1.92 8.23
N ASN A 169 -0.47 -2.41 8.91
CA ASN A 169 -0.34 -3.31 10.06
C ASN A 169 0.57 -2.72 11.14
N GLN A 170 1.84 -3.09 11.18
CA GLN A 170 2.83 -2.56 12.13
C GLN A 170 3.98 -1.82 11.45
N ASN A 171 4.02 -1.81 10.12
CA ASN A 171 5.08 -1.22 9.33
C ASN A 171 4.71 0.20 8.90
N ILE A 172 5.67 1.11 8.97
CA ILE A 172 5.50 2.47 8.46
C ILE A 172 5.54 2.42 6.92
N LEU A 173 4.52 2.98 6.28
CA LEU A 173 4.47 3.19 4.84
C LEU A 173 4.94 4.60 4.46
N LEU A 174 4.45 5.60 5.17
CA LEU A 174 4.77 7.00 4.92
C LEU A 174 4.93 7.75 6.24
N GLU A 175 5.85 8.71 6.25
CA GLU A 175 6.13 9.57 7.39
C GLU A 175 5.67 11.01 7.17
N ASN A 176 5.47 11.73 8.27
CA ASN A 176 5.09 13.14 8.29
C ASN A 176 3.71 13.45 7.66
N ILE A 177 2.82 12.48 7.63
CA ILE A 177 1.44 12.61 7.15
C ILE A 177 0.63 13.41 8.19
N GLU A 178 0.05 14.53 7.75
CA GLU A 178 -0.80 15.38 8.58
C GLU A 178 -2.22 14.84 8.67
N THR A 179 -2.75 14.35 7.54
CA THR A 179 -4.13 13.89 7.42
C THR A 179 -4.19 12.61 6.62
N PHE A 180 -5.01 11.66 7.06
CA PHE A 180 -5.37 10.45 6.34
C PHE A 180 -6.85 10.18 6.62
N GLU A 181 -7.71 10.56 5.67
CA GLU A 181 -9.16 10.39 5.79
C GLU A 181 -9.65 9.38 4.76
N VAL A 182 -10.40 8.38 5.23
CA VAL A 182 -10.93 7.32 4.36
C VAL A 182 -12.45 7.36 4.37
N SER A 183 -13.05 7.26 3.19
CA SER A 183 -14.51 7.17 3.03
C SER A 183 -14.88 6.15 1.96
N PHE A 184 -16.07 5.57 2.11
CA PHE A 184 -16.65 4.65 1.12
C PHE A 184 -17.83 5.32 0.44
N VAL A 185 -17.73 5.58 -0.86
CA VAL A 185 -18.77 6.27 -1.65
C VAL A 185 -18.98 5.52 -2.96
N ASN A 186 -20.20 5.07 -3.24
CA ASN A 186 -20.58 4.45 -4.53
C ASN A 186 -19.64 3.33 -5.00
N LYS A 187 -19.30 2.38 -4.12
CA LYS A 187 -18.31 1.30 -4.38
C LYS A 187 -16.88 1.76 -4.64
N HIS A 188 -16.57 3.02 -4.33
CA HIS A 188 -15.20 3.52 -4.39
C HIS A 188 -14.73 3.83 -2.98
N ILE A 189 -13.49 3.44 -2.69
CA ILE A 189 -12.77 3.88 -1.51
C ILE A 189 -12.06 5.17 -1.90
N LYS A 190 -12.38 6.24 -1.19
CA LYS A 190 -11.67 7.52 -1.30
C LYS A 190 -10.75 7.67 -0.12
N ILE A 191 -9.47 7.90 -0.39
CA ILE A 191 -8.45 8.17 0.61
C ILE A 191 -7.92 9.57 0.33
N ASN A 192 -8.14 10.49 1.25
CA ASN A 192 -7.53 11.81 1.21
C ASN A 192 -6.33 11.82 2.15
N ILE A 193 -5.14 12.05 1.60
CA ILE A 193 -3.89 12.03 2.34
C ILE A 193 -3.15 13.34 2.15
N CYS A 194 -2.68 13.94 3.23
CA CYS A 194 -1.96 15.21 3.21
C CYS A 194 -0.63 15.09 3.95
N GLN A 195 0.42 15.58 3.31
CA GLN A 195 1.72 15.88 3.94
C GLN A 195 1.99 17.38 3.72
N LYS A 196 2.99 17.75 2.91
CA LYS A 196 3.15 19.13 2.41
C LYS A 196 2.21 19.48 1.26
N PHE A 197 1.71 18.46 0.58
CA PHE A 197 0.70 18.52 -0.47
C PHE A 197 -0.36 17.47 -0.16
N CYS A 198 -1.56 17.64 -0.70
CA CYS A 198 -2.67 16.73 -0.52
C CYS A 198 -2.97 15.98 -1.83
N GLU A 199 -3.25 14.70 -1.72
CA GLU A 199 -3.71 13.85 -2.82
C GLU A 199 -5.01 13.13 -2.44
N GLU A 200 -5.93 13.04 -3.41
CA GLU A 200 -7.09 12.15 -3.31
C GLU A 200 -6.81 10.89 -4.13
N TRP A 201 -6.81 9.74 -3.47
CA TRP A 201 -6.75 8.44 -4.11
C TRP A 201 -8.16 7.85 -4.18
N VAL A 202 -8.58 7.47 -5.39
CA VAL A 202 -9.89 6.85 -5.65
C VAL A 202 -9.65 5.44 -6.15
N ILE A 203 -10.12 4.45 -5.38
CA ILE A 203 -9.90 3.03 -5.65
C ILE A 203 -11.27 2.36 -5.86
N GLN A 204 -11.44 1.70 -7.00
CA GLN A 204 -12.68 1.00 -7.34
C GLN A 204 -12.72 -0.38 -6.67
N GLN A 205 -13.87 -0.76 -6.11
CA GLN A 205 -14.14 -2.08 -5.51
C GLN A 205 -15.17 -2.88 -6.31
#